data_AF-G0U8Q5-F1
#
_entry.id   AF-G0U8Q5-F1
#
_cell.length_a   1.000
_cell.length_b   1.000
_cell.length_c   1.000
_cell.angle_alpha   90.00
_cell.angle_beta   90.00
_cell.angle_gamma   90.00
#
_symmetry.space_group_name_H-M   'P 1'
#
loop_
_entity.id
_entity.type
_entity.pdbx_description
1 polymer ?
#
loop_
_entity_poly.entity_id
_entity_poly.type
_entity_poly.pdbx_seq_one_letter_code
_entity_poly.pdbx_strand_id
1 'polypeptide(L)'
;MWRLRSALARTSRCSVRGVFQTKAFIAASKSLPSTPEGRNPYDVLEITVTDSTSLNDVSRQFRDLVVRNHPDQPGGSHEKMSELNAAYQIVKEHHNAVIQRLKECEAEARTGESRHPHRSARSRSDEKLGRSSGVFRRNAKTMEQTAAPRRARSLQEIESAWAQYKEDAGRVVSGMCNRYELAVEKGCFFRKTSMLNDITVRERWLRKTYIKSMWEEVHELRGELLRRGARSSQQSKLAEEMVAFASSTQRKLNDDFQRLTQMSMHSQSHLFLQRLLFALLTVVLFVKFWQYLLSGLSRNLLTVRFRQGILGY
;
A
#
# COMPACT_ATOMS: atom_id res chain seq x y z
N MET A 1 33.22 -15.24 48.69
CA MET A 1 32.61 -14.38 47.65
C MET A 1 33.62 -13.93 46.56
N TRP A 2 34.52 -14.78 46.04
CA TRP A 2 35.51 -14.34 45.02
C TRP A 2 35.97 -15.45 44.04
N ARG A 3 35.07 -16.33 43.55
CA ARG A 3 35.43 -17.36 42.54
C ARG A 3 34.34 -17.65 41.51
N LEU A 4 33.65 -16.61 41.02
CA LEU A 4 32.66 -16.73 39.93
C LEU A 4 32.70 -15.55 38.93
N ARG A 5 33.78 -14.76 38.93
CA ARG A 5 33.97 -13.65 37.98
C ARG A 5 34.97 -13.95 36.85
N SER A 6 35.64 -15.10 36.87
CA SER A 6 36.71 -15.40 35.91
C SER A 6 36.30 -16.31 34.75
N ALA A 7 35.08 -16.87 34.77
CA ALA A 7 34.60 -17.78 33.73
C ALA A 7 33.78 -17.08 32.63
N LEU A 8 33.44 -15.79 32.78
CA LEU A 8 32.63 -15.01 31.84
C LEU A 8 33.44 -14.08 30.93
N ALA A 9 34.77 -14.07 31.04
CA ALA A 9 35.64 -13.20 30.24
C ALA A 9 36.16 -13.83 28.93
N ARG A 10 35.82 -15.10 28.63
CA ARG A 10 36.36 -15.84 27.48
C ARG A 10 35.36 -16.20 26.37
N THR A 11 34.12 -15.72 26.47
CA THR A 11 33.12 -15.88 25.40
C THR A 11 32.70 -14.51 24.88
N SER A 12 33.63 -13.78 24.28
CA SER A 12 33.29 -12.69 23.38
C SER A 12 34.25 -12.76 22.19
N ARG A 13 33.73 -12.45 21.00
CA ARG A 13 34.40 -12.51 19.68
C ARG A 13 34.27 -13.83 18.92
N CYS A 14 33.04 -14.25 18.71
CA CYS A 14 32.62 -14.60 17.36
C CYS A 14 31.29 -13.90 17.10
N SER A 15 31.32 -12.57 17.09
CA SER A 15 30.18 -11.78 16.61
C SER A 15 30.30 -11.81 15.10
N VAL A 16 29.53 -12.68 14.44
CA VAL A 16 29.24 -12.53 13.01
C VAL A 16 28.48 -11.22 12.91
N ARG A 17 29.20 -10.15 12.57
CA ARG A 17 28.64 -8.82 12.41
C ARG A 17 27.85 -8.87 11.10
N GLY A 18 26.55 -9.15 11.18
CA GLY A 18 25.66 -9.07 10.02
C GLY A 18 25.66 -7.64 9.49
N VAL A 19 26.30 -7.42 8.34
CA VAL A 19 26.29 -6.12 7.67
C VAL A 19 24.90 -5.94 7.06
N PHE A 20 24.05 -5.14 7.71
CA PHE A 20 22.73 -4.80 7.18
C PHE A 20 22.88 -3.73 6.10
N GLN A 21 23.01 -4.17 4.85
CA GLN A 21 23.02 -3.26 3.70
C GLN A 21 21.60 -2.91 3.26
N THR A 22 21.35 -1.64 3.00
CA THR A 22 20.08 -1.17 2.43
C THR A 22 19.92 -1.71 1.00
N LYS A 23 18.67 -1.94 0.56
CA LYS A 23 18.38 -2.41 -0.81
C LYS A 23 18.95 -1.46 -1.88
N ALA A 24 18.99 -0.16 -1.58
CA ALA A 24 19.62 0.86 -2.43
C ALA A 24 21.13 0.65 -2.56
N PHE A 25 21.81 0.30 -1.47
CA PHE A 25 23.23 -0.04 -1.49
C PHE A 25 23.52 -1.32 -2.27
N ILE A 26 22.69 -2.35 -2.13
CA ILE A 26 22.83 -3.59 -2.92
C ILE A 26 22.68 -3.30 -4.42
N ALA A 27 21.78 -2.38 -4.80
CA ALA A 27 21.63 -1.96 -6.20
C ALA A 27 22.84 -1.15 -6.70
N ALA A 28 23.36 -0.22 -5.89
CA ALA A 28 24.52 0.59 -6.23
C ALA A 28 25.81 -0.24 -6.32
N SER A 29 25.99 -1.22 -5.44
CA SER A 29 27.18 -2.08 -5.36
C SER A 29 27.26 -3.16 -6.43
N LYS A 30 26.17 -3.47 -7.17
CA LYS A 30 26.21 -4.37 -8.35
C LYS A 30 27.16 -3.91 -9.45
N SER A 31 27.52 -2.63 -9.45
CA SER A 31 28.41 -2.04 -10.44
C SER A 31 29.90 -2.10 -10.06
N LEU A 32 30.22 -2.67 -8.90
CA LEU A 32 31.59 -2.84 -8.44
C LEU A 32 32.20 -4.13 -9.00
N PRO A 33 33.51 -4.13 -9.30
CA PRO A 33 34.23 -5.38 -9.53
C PRO A 33 34.24 -6.21 -8.24
N SER A 34 34.02 -7.51 -8.37
CA SER A 34 34.06 -8.46 -7.26
C SER A 34 35.50 -8.73 -6.81
N THR A 35 35.67 -9.16 -5.55
CA THR A 35 36.96 -9.68 -5.08
C THR A 35 37.33 -10.98 -5.79
N PRO A 36 38.58 -11.49 -5.67
CA PRO A 36 38.98 -12.76 -6.28
C PRO A 36 38.10 -13.96 -5.89
N GLU A 37 37.47 -13.93 -4.71
CA GLU A 37 36.50 -14.94 -4.25
C GLU A 37 35.05 -14.64 -4.66
N GLY A 38 34.81 -13.63 -5.50
CA GLY A 38 33.48 -13.25 -5.97
C GLY A 38 32.61 -12.51 -4.95
N ARG A 39 33.19 -12.05 -3.83
CA ARG A 39 32.45 -11.36 -2.75
C ARG A 39 32.43 -9.85 -2.98
N ASN A 40 31.45 -9.19 -2.38
CA ASN A 40 31.36 -7.74 -2.40
C ASN A 40 32.49 -7.14 -1.53
N PRO A 41 33.31 -6.21 -2.05
CA PRO A 41 34.40 -5.58 -1.30
C PRO A 41 33.99 -4.98 0.05
N TYR A 42 32.77 -4.45 0.17
CA TYR A 42 32.27 -3.88 1.42
C TYR A 42 31.85 -4.93 2.46
N ASP A 43 31.47 -6.13 2.00
CA ASP A 43 31.18 -7.26 2.88
C ASP A 43 32.47 -7.86 3.45
N VAL A 44 33.53 -7.93 2.64
CA VAL A 44 34.87 -8.39 3.04
C VAL A 44 35.51 -7.44 4.06
N LEU A 45 35.27 -6.13 3.93
CA LEU A 45 35.71 -5.13 4.90
C LEU A 45 34.78 -5.00 6.12
N GLU A 46 33.71 -5.81 6.20
CA GLU A 46 32.72 -5.84 7.29
C GLU A 46 32.15 -4.44 7.64
N ILE A 47 31.96 -3.57 6.64
CA ILE A 47 31.51 -2.19 6.85
C ILE A 47 30.08 -1.98 6.32
N THR A 48 29.24 -1.40 7.17
CA THR A 48 27.92 -0.91 6.75
C THR A 48 28.09 0.46 6.09
N VAL A 49 27.76 0.55 4.81
CA VAL A 49 27.87 1.80 4.07
C VAL A 49 26.59 2.62 4.20
N THR A 50 26.77 3.88 4.60
CA THR A 50 25.77 4.94 4.64
C THR A 50 26.23 6.12 3.78
N ASP A 51 25.32 7.03 3.45
CA ASP A 51 25.61 8.29 2.71
C ASP A 51 26.71 9.17 3.32
N SER A 52 26.99 8.97 4.61
CA SER A 52 28.00 9.69 5.40
C SER A 52 29.30 8.92 5.58
N THR A 53 29.40 7.69 5.08
CA THR A 53 30.63 6.88 5.20
C THR A 53 31.73 7.51 4.36
N SER A 54 32.88 7.77 4.98
CA SER A 54 34.04 8.35 4.31
C SER A 54 35.13 7.31 4.05
N LEU A 55 36.02 7.57 3.09
CA LEU A 55 37.21 6.75 2.84
C LEU A 55 38.11 6.61 4.08
N ASN A 56 38.09 7.58 4.99
CA ASN A 56 38.84 7.53 6.24
C ASN A 56 38.30 6.45 7.18
N ASP A 57 36.98 6.27 7.22
CA ASP A 57 36.33 5.24 8.03
C ASP A 57 36.63 3.84 7.48
N VAL A 58 36.57 3.69 6.15
CA VAL A 58 37.00 2.47 5.45
C VAL A 58 38.46 2.14 5.75
N SER A 59 39.34 3.14 5.70
CA SER A 59 40.77 2.97 5.96
C SER A 59 41.10 2.66 7.43
N ARG A 60 40.27 3.10 8.37
CA ARG A 60 40.38 2.72 9.78
C ARG A 60 39.95 1.27 9.98
N GLN A 61 38.80 0.89 9.42
CA GLN A 61 38.29 -0.49 9.50
C GLN A 61 39.23 -1.50 8.84
N PHE A 62 39.82 -1.16 7.69
CA PHE A 62 40.84 -1.97 7.04
C PHE A 62 42.07 -2.18 7.94
N ARG A 63 42.59 -1.14 8.58
CA ARG A 63 43.71 -1.26 9.54
C ARG A 63 43.38 -2.20 10.70
N ASP A 64 42.16 -2.11 11.24
CA ASP A 64 41.71 -2.98 12.33
C ASP A 64 41.58 -4.45 11.87
N LEU A 65 41.15 -4.69 10.63
CA LEU A 65 41.05 -6.04 10.06
C LEU A 65 42.41 -6.63 9.69
N VAL A 66 43.35 -5.80 9.22
CA VAL A 66 44.72 -6.22 8.93
C VAL A 66 45.41 -6.66 10.21
N VAL A 67 45.28 -5.90 11.30
CA VAL A 67 45.84 -6.30 12.60
C VAL A 67 45.28 -7.65 13.03
N ARG A 68 43.98 -7.92 12.86
CA ARG A 68 43.36 -9.17 13.32
C ARG A 68 43.65 -10.39 12.44
N ASN A 69 43.81 -10.19 11.14
CA ASN A 69 43.95 -11.28 10.17
C ASN A 69 45.38 -11.40 9.62
N HIS A 70 46.36 -10.69 10.19
CA HIS A 70 47.75 -10.76 9.76
C HIS A 70 48.29 -12.19 9.86
N PRO A 71 49.02 -12.70 8.84
CA PRO A 71 49.57 -14.06 8.86
C PRO A 71 50.49 -14.32 10.06
N ASP A 72 51.10 -13.28 10.62
CA ASP A 72 51.95 -13.37 11.82
C ASP A 72 51.15 -13.49 13.15
N GLN A 73 49.82 -13.40 13.11
CA GLN A 73 48.95 -13.56 14.28
C GLN A 73 48.26 -14.93 14.32
N PRO A 74 47.98 -15.47 15.53
CA PRO A 74 47.31 -16.75 15.66
C PRO A 74 45.89 -16.69 15.06
N GLY A 75 45.69 -17.39 13.94
CA GLY A 75 44.42 -17.42 13.19
C GLY A 75 44.41 -16.56 11.92
N GLY A 76 45.51 -15.86 11.59
CA GLY A 76 45.68 -15.17 10.33
C GLY A 76 45.97 -16.13 9.15
N SER A 77 45.61 -15.70 7.94
CA SER A 77 45.88 -16.45 6.70
C SER A 77 46.31 -15.49 5.61
N HIS A 78 47.31 -15.90 4.82
CA HIS A 78 47.75 -15.15 3.64
C HIS A 78 46.63 -14.95 2.62
N GLU A 79 45.72 -15.93 2.50
CA GLU A 79 44.58 -15.86 1.57
C GLU A 79 43.61 -14.74 1.99
N LYS A 80 43.21 -14.70 3.26
CA LYS A 80 42.34 -13.65 3.80
C LYS A 80 42.98 -12.26 3.73
N MET A 81 44.29 -12.17 3.94
CA MET A 81 45.01 -10.90 3.80
C MET A 81 45.05 -10.41 2.36
N SER A 82 45.23 -11.33 1.39
CA SER A 82 45.19 -11.00 -0.04
C SER A 82 43.80 -10.50 -0.45
N GLU A 83 42.74 -11.12 0.07
CA GLU A 83 41.36 -10.72 -0.19
C GLU A 83 41.04 -9.35 0.41
N LEU A 84 41.49 -9.09 1.66
CA LEU A 84 41.34 -7.79 2.33
C LEU A 84 42.05 -6.66 1.56
N ASN A 85 43.27 -6.92 1.07
CA ASN A 85 44.03 -5.94 0.29
C ASN A 85 43.34 -5.65 -1.06
N ALA A 86 42.86 -6.69 -1.75
CA ALA A 86 42.12 -6.53 -3.00
C ALA A 86 40.81 -5.75 -2.79
N ALA A 87 40.06 -6.08 -1.74
CA ALA A 87 38.82 -5.38 -1.38
C ALA A 87 39.08 -3.90 -1.05
N TYR A 88 40.13 -3.59 -0.30
CA TYR A 88 40.49 -2.21 0.04
C TYR A 88 40.88 -1.39 -1.20
N GLN A 89 41.64 -1.98 -2.12
CA GLN A 89 42.03 -1.30 -3.36
C GLN A 89 40.81 -0.96 -4.23
N ILE A 90 39.90 -1.93 -4.42
CA ILE A 90 38.66 -1.74 -5.18
C ILE A 90 37.80 -0.64 -4.55
N VAL A 91 37.67 -0.63 -3.22
CA VAL A 91 36.89 0.39 -2.52
C VAL A 91 37.55 1.76 -2.65
N LYS A 92 38.87 1.86 -2.50
CA LYS A 92 39.60 3.14 -2.65
C LYS A 92 39.37 3.80 -4.01
N GLU A 93 39.28 3.02 -5.07
CA GLU A 93 39.10 3.51 -6.44
C GLU A 93 37.63 3.86 -6.75
N HIS A 94 36.67 3.10 -6.20
CA HIS A 94 35.25 3.20 -6.60
C HIS A 94 34.31 3.78 -5.54
N HIS A 95 34.78 4.07 -4.32
CA HIS A 95 33.92 4.51 -3.21
C HIS A 95 33.11 5.76 -3.53
N ASN A 96 33.74 6.78 -4.12
CA ASN A 96 33.05 8.03 -4.44
C ASN A 96 31.92 7.83 -5.46
N ALA A 97 32.14 6.97 -6.47
CA ALA A 97 31.12 6.62 -7.46
C ALA A 97 29.95 5.84 -6.85
N VAL A 98 30.22 4.96 -5.88
CA VAL A 98 29.18 4.21 -5.16
C VAL A 98 28.34 5.12 -4.28
N ILE A 99 28.98 6.04 -3.55
CA ILE A 99 28.25 7.00 -2.70
C ILE A 99 27.40 7.95 -3.56
N GLN A 100 27.88 8.36 -4.72
CA GLN A 100 27.11 9.17 -5.65
C GLN A 100 25.89 8.40 -6.19
N ARG A 101 26.06 7.15 -6.62
CA ARG A 101 24.95 6.29 -7.05
C ARG A 101 23.97 5.96 -5.92
N LEU A 102 24.47 5.80 -4.69
CA LEU A 102 23.62 5.61 -3.52
C LEU A 102 22.70 6.83 -3.32
N LYS A 103 23.25 8.05 -3.41
CA LYS A 103 22.47 9.29 -3.36
C LYS A 103 21.47 9.41 -4.51
N GLU A 104 21.85 9.00 -5.72
CA GLU A 104 20.95 8.98 -6.89
C GLU A 104 19.80 7.96 -6.68
N CYS A 105 20.10 6.74 -6.26
CA CYS A 105 19.09 5.72 -5.95
C CYS A 105 18.19 6.11 -4.78
N GLU A 106 18.72 6.78 -3.76
CA GLU A 106 17.92 7.33 -2.66
C GLU A 106 17.07 8.52 -3.11
N ALA A 107 17.57 9.38 -3.99
CA ALA A 107 16.81 10.48 -4.57
C ALA A 107 15.69 9.95 -5.48
N GLU A 108 15.94 8.91 -6.27
CA GLU A 108 14.95 8.19 -7.08
C GLU A 108 13.92 7.46 -6.22
N ALA A 109 14.32 6.86 -5.09
CA ALA A 109 13.39 6.26 -4.14
C ALA A 109 12.48 7.33 -3.50
N ARG A 110 13.04 8.48 -3.10
CA ARG A 110 12.28 9.61 -2.54
C ARG A 110 11.36 10.30 -3.57
N THR A 111 11.77 10.38 -4.83
CA THR A 111 10.92 10.88 -5.93
C THR A 111 9.88 9.84 -6.40
N GLY A 112 10.21 8.54 -6.32
CA GLY A 112 9.30 7.42 -6.60
C GLY A 112 8.21 7.24 -5.55
N GLU A 113 8.50 7.51 -4.27
CA GLU A 113 7.50 7.53 -3.19
C GLU A 113 6.56 8.74 -3.28
N SER A 114 7.02 9.87 -3.82
CA SER A 114 6.19 11.07 -3.99
C SER A 114 5.36 11.11 -5.28
N ARG A 115 5.64 10.25 -6.29
CA ARG A 115 4.83 10.18 -7.53
C ARG A 115 4.58 8.75 -8.03
N HIS A 116 3.43 8.21 -7.59
CA HIS A 116 2.47 7.54 -8.49
C HIS A 116 2.84 6.26 -9.30
N PRO A 117 3.58 5.24 -8.81
CA PRO A 117 3.59 3.95 -9.50
C PRO A 117 2.22 3.23 -9.38
N HIS A 118 1.53 3.42 -8.24
CA HIS A 118 0.20 2.82 -8.04
C HIS A 118 -0.91 3.49 -8.83
N ARG A 119 -0.75 4.74 -9.30
CA ARG A 119 -1.82 5.42 -10.04
C ARG A 119 -1.87 4.97 -11.50
N SER A 120 -0.71 4.81 -12.17
CA SER A 120 -0.62 4.35 -13.56
C SER A 120 -0.90 2.86 -13.71
N ALA A 121 -0.42 2.03 -12.78
CA ALA A 121 -0.75 0.60 -12.75
C ALA A 121 -2.25 0.37 -12.46
N ARG A 122 -2.86 1.18 -11.56
CA ARG A 122 -4.31 1.13 -11.31
C ARG A 122 -5.11 1.68 -12.50
N SER A 123 -4.66 2.71 -13.21
CA SER A 123 -5.40 3.23 -14.37
C SER A 123 -5.43 2.22 -15.52
N ARG A 124 -4.31 1.52 -15.79
CA ARG A 124 -4.25 0.42 -16.78
C ARG A 124 -5.07 -0.81 -16.36
N SER A 125 -5.10 -1.12 -15.06
CA SER A 125 -5.95 -2.21 -14.55
C SER A 125 -7.44 -1.85 -14.58
N ASP A 126 -7.78 -0.59 -14.35
CA ASP A 126 -9.15 -0.07 -14.41
C ASP A 126 -9.68 -0.07 -15.86
N GLU A 127 -8.83 0.21 -16.85
CA GLU A 127 -9.14 0.12 -18.28
C GLU A 127 -9.56 -1.30 -18.69
N LYS A 128 -8.84 -2.32 -18.22
CA LYS A 128 -9.19 -3.74 -18.42
C LYS A 128 -10.43 -4.20 -17.65
N LEU A 129 -10.84 -3.47 -16.60
CA LEU A 129 -12.00 -3.77 -15.75
C LEU A 129 -13.27 -2.96 -16.13
N GLY A 130 -13.26 -2.23 -17.26
CA GLY A 130 -14.38 -1.38 -17.65
C GLY A 130 -14.65 -0.22 -16.68
N ARG A 131 -13.60 0.23 -15.98
CA ARG A 131 -13.63 1.36 -15.02
C ARG A 131 -13.11 2.65 -15.64
N SER A 132 -13.38 2.91 -16.92
CA SER A 132 -13.24 4.27 -17.43
C SER A 132 -14.33 5.13 -16.79
N SER A 133 -13.99 5.83 -15.71
CA SER A 133 -14.72 7.05 -15.37
C SER A 133 -14.72 7.90 -16.63
N GLY A 134 -15.84 8.54 -16.98
CA GLY A 134 -16.02 9.25 -18.26
C GLY A 134 -14.95 10.28 -18.65
N VAL A 135 -13.91 10.51 -17.83
CA VAL A 135 -12.67 11.24 -18.14
C VAL A 135 -11.94 10.68 -19.37
N PHE A 136 -11.82 9.35 -19.52
CA PHE A 136 -11.18 8.78 -20.72
C PHE A 136 -12.10 8.86 -21.94
N ARG A 137 -13.42 8.73 -21.77
CA ARG A 137 -14.39 9.01 -22.83
C ARG A 137 -14.33 10.48 -23.27
N ARG A 138 -14.09 11.41 -22.33
CA ARG A 138 -13.86 12.83 -22.61
C ARG A 138 -12.59 13.00 -23.44
N ASN A 139 -11.45 12.44 -23.02
CA ASN A 139 -10.19 12.57 -23.76
C ASN A 139 -10.22 11.89 -25.14
N ALA A 140 -10.85 10.71 -25.24
CA ALA A 140 -11.08 10.03 -26.51
C ALA A 140 -12.02 10.86 -27.42
N LYS A 141 -13.10 11.42 -26.86
CA LYS A 141 -13.97 12.35 -27.59
C LYS A 141 -13.29 13.65 -27.95
N THR A 142 -12.38 14.18 -27.14
CA THR A 142 -11.61 15.40 -27.46
C THR A 142 -10.57 15.12 -28.56
N MET A 143 -9.98 13.92 -28.58
CA MET A 143 -9.16 13.44 -29.70
C MET A 143 -9.99 13.21 -30.98
N GLU A 144 -11.20 12.65 -30.88
CA GLU A 144 -12.12 12.52 -32.03
C GLU A 144 -12.64 13.88 -32.52
N GLN A 145 -12.91 14.83 -31.61
CA GLN A 145 -13.37 16.18 -31.93
C GLN A 145 -12.29 17.04 -32.61
N THR A 146 -11.01 16.74 -32.39
CA THR A 146 -9.90 17.42 -33.07
C THR A 146 -9.59 16.82 -34.44
N ALA A 147 -10.05 15.60 -34.74
CA ALA A 147 -9.76 14.91 -35.99
C ALA A 147 -10.76 15.17 -37.13
N ALA A 148 -12.01 15.56 -36.85
CA ALA A 148 -12.98 15.90 -37.90
C ALA A 148 -14.12 16.83 -37.41
N PRO A 149 -14.59 17.78 -38.23
CA PRO A 149 -15.80 18.55 -37.93
C PRO A 149 -17.00 17.58 -37.89
N ARG A 150 -17.65 17.49 -36.72
CA ARG A 150 -18.83 16.63 -36.51
C ARG A 150 -19.92 16.98 -37.52
N ARG A 151 -20.16 16.07 -38.47
CA ARG A 151 -21.36 16.09 -39.31
C ARG A 151 -22.60 16.01 -38.42
N ALA A 152 -23.60 16.85 -38.68
CA ALA A 152 -24.84 16.82 -37.91
C ALA A 152 -25.57 15.48 -38.13
N ARG A 153 -25.63 14.62 -37.10
CA ARG A 153 -26.23 13.26 -37.13
C ARG A 153 -27.68 13.27 -37.58
N SER A 154 -28.17 12.41 -38.46
CA SER A 154 -29.60 12.40 -38.84
C SER A 154 -30.55 12.18 -37.64
N LEU A 155 -31.86 12.46 -37.78
CA LEU A 155 -32.82 12.26 -36.67
C LEU A 155 -32.88 10.78 -36.24
N GLN A 156 -32.87 9.87 -37.21
CA GLN A 156 -32.84 8.43 -36.98
C GLN A 156 -31.53 8.00 -36.28
N GLU A 157 -30.41 8.65 -36.58
CA GLU A 157 -29.15 8.43 -35.86
C GLU A 157 -29.19 8.94 -34.42
N ILE A 158 -29.92 10.03 -34.13
CA ILE A 158 -30.09 10.52 -32.75
C ILE A 158 -30.97 9.57 -31.95
N GLU A 159 -32.05 9.07 -32.52
CA GLU A 159 -32.95 8.11 -31.88
C GLU A 159 -32.24 6.77 -31.62
N SER A 160 -31.49 6.25 -32.58
CA SER A 160 -30.71 5.02 -32.41
C SER A 160 -29.59 5.20 -31.39
N ALA A 161 -28.86 6.32 -31.43
CA ALA A 161 -27.84 6.64 -30.43
C ALA A 161 -28.45 6.78 -29.03
N TRP A 162 -29.65 7.34 -28.91
CA TRP A 162 -30.37 7.43 -27.64
C TRP A 162 -30.81 6.07 -27.11
N ALA A 163 -31.35 5.21 -27.98
CA ALA A 163 -31.75 3.86 -27.61
C ALA A 163 -30.55 3.05 -27.10
N GLN A 164 -29.43 3.09 -27.83
CA GLN A 164 -28.19 2.45 -27.42
C GLN A 164 -27.66 3.03 -26.11
N TYR A 165 -27.70 4.35 -25.95
CA TYR A 165 -27.26 5.02 -24.73
C TYR A 165 -28.07 4.60 -23.50
N LYS A 166 -29.40 4.44 -23.62
CA LYS A 166 -30.25 3.96 -22.50
C LYS A 166 -29.84 2.55 -22.05
N GLU A 167 -29.59 1.65 -22.99
CA GLU A 167 -29.14 0.28 -22.67
C GLU A 167 -27.75 0.29 -22.01
N ASP A 168 -26.81 1.04 -22.58
CA ASP A 168 -25.46 1.19 -22.04
C ASP A 168 -25.47 1.80 -20.64
N ALA A 169 -26.28 2.83 -20.42
CA ALA A 169 -26.42 3.47 -19.12
C ALA A 169 -26.94 2.51 -18.05
N GLY A 170 -27.90 1.64 -18.39
CA GLY A 170 -28.39 0.59 -17.50
C GLY A 170 -27.28 -0.39 -17.10
N ARG A 171 -26.50 -0.86 -18.08
CA ARG A 171 -25.36 -1.77 -17.83
C ARG A 171 -24.28 -1.12 -16.96
N VAL A 172 -23.93 0.14 -17.23
CA VAL A 172 -22.92 0.87 -16.45
C VAL A 172 -23.38 1.11 -15.02
N VAL A 173 -24.63 1.55 -14.82
CA VAL A 173 -25.20 1.80 -13.48
C VAL A 173 -25.24 0.52 -12.66
N SER A 174 -25.75 -0.58 -13.23
CA SER A 174 -25.78 -1.87 -12.55
C SER A 174 -24.36 -2.35 -12.19
N GLY A 175 -23.42 -2.24 -13.13
CA GLY A 175 -22.01 -2.57 -12.87
C GLY A 175 -21.38 -1.70 -11.78
N MET A 176 -21.72 -0.42 -11.68
CA MET A 176 -21.26 0.46 -10.60
C MET A 176 -21.83 0.05 -9.24
N CYS A 177 -23.14 -0.22 -9.16
CA CYS A 177 -23.78 -0.67 -7.92
C CYS A 177 -23.21 -2.01 -7.43
N ASN A 178 -23.12 -3.02 -8.31
CA ASN A 178 -22.58 -4.35 -7.94
C ASN A 178 -21.13 -4.27 -7.48
N ARG A 179 -20.31 -3.42 -8.11
CA ARG A 179 -18.93 -3.21 -7.68
C ARG A 179 -18.84 -2.51 -6.33
N TYR A 180 -19.69 -1.52 -6.09
CA TYR A 180 -19.72 -0.83 -4.80
C TYR A 180 -20.16 -1.78 -3.68
N GLU A 181 -21.18 -2.59 -3.93
CA GLU A 181 -21.63 -3.64 -3.02
C GLU A 181 -20.50 -4.63 -2.68
N LEU A 182 -19.83 -5.19 -3.68
CA LEU A 182 -18.71 -6.11 -3.48
C LEU A 182 -17.54 -5.45 -2.72
N ALA A 183 -17.28 -4.17 -3.00
CA ALA A 183 -16.19 -3.43 -2.36
C ALA A 183 -16.52 -3.10 -0.90
N VAL A 184 -17.79 -2.82 -0.59
CA VAL A 184 -18.31 -2.69 0.77
C VAL A 184 -18.19 -4.02 1.51
N GLU A 185 -18.65 -5.12 0.92
CA GLU A 185 -18.58 -6.46 1.51
C GLU A 185 -17.14 -6.88 1.83
N LYS A 186 -16.22 -6.72 0.85
CA LYS A 186 -14.79 -7.02 1.04
C LYS A 186 -14.11 -6.06 1.99
N GLY A 187 -14.46 -4.77 1.97
CA GLY A 187 -13.92 -3.78 2.91
C GLY A 187 -14.32 -4.08 4.36
N CYS A 188 -15.55 -4.56 4.57
CA CYS A 188 -16.00 -5.11 5.85
C CYS A 188 -15.22 -6.37 6.24
N PHE A 189 -14.95 -7.27 5.29
CA PHE A 189 -14.19 -8.50 5.52
C PHE A 189 -12.73 -8.25 5.94
N PHE A 190 -12.00 -7.38 5.23
CA PHE A 190 -10.58 -7.13 5.48
C PHE A 190 -10.28 -6.23 6.69
N ARG A 191 -11.31 -5.70 7.37
CA ARG A 191 -11.21 -4.95 8.65
C ARG A 191 -10.25 -3.74 8.63
N LYS A 192 -9.87 -3.22 7.46
CA LYS A 192 -9.06 -2.00 7.30
C LYS A 192 -9.98 -0.82 7.02
N THR A 193 -10.32 -0.06 8.06
CA THR A 193 -11.17 1.14 7.97
C THR A 193 -10.63 2.17 6.96
N SER A 194 -9.30 2.30 6.84
CA SER A 194 -8.66 3.13 5.82
C SER A 194 -8.98 2.68 4.39
N MET A 195 -8.97 1.37 4.14
CA MET A 195 -9.27 0.80 2.82
C MET A 195 -10.74 1.00 2.43
N LEU A 196 -11.67 0.87 3.39
CA LEU A 196 -13.10 1.12 3.12
C LEU A 196 -13.37 2.62 2.83
N ASN A 197 -12.72 3.52 3.57
CA ASN A 197 -12.82 4.96 3.31
C ASN A 197 -12.27 5.33 1.93
N ASP A 198 -11.13 4.77 1.53
CA ASP A 198 -10.56 5.01 0.20
C ASP A 198 -11.48 4.49 -0.91
N ILE A 199 -12.09 3.33 -0.70
CA ILE A 199 -13.05 2.72 -1.63
C ILE A 199 -14.31 3.60 -1.75
N THR A 200 -14.89 4.04 -0.63
CA THR A 200 -16.13 4.84 -0.63
C THR A 200 -15.90 6.22 -1.25
N VAL A 201 -14.77 6.86 -0.97
CA VAL A 201 -14.37 8.13 -1.61
C VAL A 201 -14.20 7.95 -3.12
N ARG A 202 -13.52 6.88 -3.55
CA ARG A 202 -13.32 6.57 -4.97
C ARG A 202 -14.63 6.31 -5.69
N GLU A 203 -15.51 5.49 -5.12
CA GLU A 203 -16.79 5.13 -5.74
C GLU A 203 -17.76 6.34 -5.76
N ARG A 204 -17.74 7.20 -4.73
CA ARG A 204 -18.44 8.50 -4.76
C ARG A 204 -17.94 9.41 -5.87
N TRP A 205 -16.62 9.43 -6.12
CA TRP A 205 -16.04 10.20 -7.22
C TRP A 205 -16.42 9.64 -8.60
N LEU A 206 -16.41 8.31 -8.76
CA LEU A 206 -16.86 7.64 -9.99
C LEU A 206 -18.33 7.96 -10.29
N ARG A 207 -19.20 7.89 -9.27
CA ARG A 207 -20.61 8.29 -9.38
C ARG A 207 -20.77 9.73 -9.84
N LYS A 208 -20.09 10.67 -9.18
CA LYS A 208 -20.16 12.11 -9.54
C LYS A 208 -19.69 12.36 -10.97
N THR A 209 -18.61 11.69 -11.38
CA THR A 209 -18.04 11.79 -12.72
C THR A 209 -18.97 11.21 -13.77
N TYR A 210 -19.57 10.06 -13.50
CA TYR A 210 -20.54 9.41 -14.39
C TYR A 210 -21.79 10.28 -14.56
N ILE A 211 -22.39 10.79 -13.48
CA ILE A 211 -23.56 11.67 -13.53
C ILE A 211 -23.25 12.90 -14.41
N LYS A 212 -22.09 13.52 -14.21
CA LYS A 212 -21.66 14.66 -15.03
C LYS A 212 -21.57 14.27 -16.51
N SER A 213 -20.91 13.16 -16.83
CA SER A 213 -20.78 12.68 -18.21
C SER A 213 -22.16 12.39 -18.82
N MET A 214 -23.07 11.77 -18.07
CA MET A 214 -24.41 11.45 -18.54
C MET A 214 -25.20 12.71 -18.90
N TRP A 215 -25.15 13.74 -18.05
CA TRP A 215 -25.79 15.01 -18.36
C TRP A 215 -25.17 15.71 -19.57
N GLU A 216 -23.85 15.65 -19.73
CA GLU A 216 -23.18 16.19 -20.92
C GLU A 216 -23.68 15.50 -22.21
N GLU A 217 -23.79 14.16 -22.22
CA GLU A 217 -24.32 13.41 -23.38
C GLU A 217 -25.79 13.73 -23.67
N VAL A 218 -26.62 13.76 -22.63
CA VAL A 218 -28.06 14.08 -22.74
C VAL A 218 -28.26 15.49 -23.26
N HIS A 219 -27.50 16.46 -22.77
CA HIS A 219 -27.55 17.83 -23.25
C HIS A 219 -27.00 17.98 -24.67
N GLU A 220 -25.99 17.21 -25.06
CA GLU A 220 -25.47 17.18 -26.43
C GLU A 220 -26.56 16.67 -27.41
N LEU A 221 -27.14 15.49 -27.14
CA LEU A 221 -28.19 14.90 -27.97
C LEU A 221 -29.44 15.79 -28.03
N ARG A 222 -29.89 16.30 -26.87
CA ARG A 222 -31.01 17.25 -26.81
C ARG A 222 -30.70 18.54 -27.57
N GLY A 223 -29.48 19.07 -27.44
CA GLY A 223 -29.06 20.27 -28.14
C GLY A 223 -29.05 20.09 -29.65
N GLU A 224 -28.56 18.96 -30.15
CA GLU A 224 -28.61 18.60 -31.57
C GLU A 224 -30.05 18.43 -32.07
N LEU A 225 -30.92 17.82 -31.26
CA LEU A 225 -32.33 17.65 -31.57
C LEU A 225 -33.07 19.00 -31.67
N LEU A 226 -32.86 19.89 -30.69
CA LEU A 226 -33.56 21.18 -30.60
C LEU A 226 -33.04 22.23 -31.58
N ARG A 227 -31.74 22.20 -31.94
CA ARG A 227 -31.17 23.11 -32.95
C ARG A 227 -31.81 22.95 -34.34
N ARG A 228 -32.44 21.81 -34.61
CA ARG A 228 -33.18 21.57 -35.87
C ARG A 228 -34.58 22.21 -35.89
N GLY A 229 -34.95 22.90 -34.81
CA GLY A 229 -36.28 23.41 -34.58
C GLY A 229 -37.18 22.29 -34.07
N ALA A 230 -37.72 22.45 -32.87
CA ALA A 230 -38.73 21.56 -32.29
C ALA A 230 -40.07 21.68 -33.04
N ARG A 231 -40.07 21.48 -34.35
CA ARG A 231 -41.24 21.62 -35.23
C ARG A 231 -42.17 20.41 -35.10
N SER A 232 -41.69 19.30 -34.54
CA SER A 232 -42.48 18.09 -34.29
C SER A 232 -42.67 17.87 -32.78
N SER A 233 -43.92 17.60 -32.37
CA SER A 233 -44.28 17.22 -31.00
C SER A 233 -43.56 15.95 -30.54
N GLN A 234 -43.18 15.06 -31.46
CA GLN A 234 -42.40 13.86 -31.16
C GLN A 234 -40.96 14.20 -30.71
N GLN A 235 -40.34 15.21 -31.32
CA GLN A 235 -38.99 15.66 -30.93
C GLN A 235 -39.00 16.31 -29.54
N SER A 236 -40.01 17.12 -29.23
CA SER A 236 -40.15 17.69 -27.88
C SER A 236 -40.31 16.61 -26.82
N LYS A 237 -41.17 15.61 -27.09
CA LYS A 237 -41.38 14.46 -26.20
C LYS A 237 -40.10 13.65 -25.99
N LEU A 238 -39.32 13.40 -27.05
CA LEU A 238 -38.05 12.69 -26.96
C LEU A 238 -37.03 13.49 -26.12
N ALA A 239 -36.94 14.80 -26.31
CA ALA A 239 -36.07 15.66 -25.51
C ALA A 239 -36.46 15.68 -24.02
N GLU A 240 -37.76 15.67 -23.72
CA GLU A 240 -38.27 15.55 -22.35
C GLU A 240 -37.98 14.17 -21.76
N GLU A 241 -38.16 13.09 -22.53
CA GLU A 241 -37.82 11.73 -22.12
C GLU A 241 -36.33 11.62 -21.74
N MET A 242 -35.44 12.23 -22.54
CA MET A 242 -34.00 12.24 -22.26
C MET A 242 -33.67 12.86 -20.90
N VAL A 243 -34.28 14.01 -20.59
CA VAL A 243 -34.08 14.71 -19.31
C VAL A 243 -34.72 13.93 -18.15
N ALA A 244 -35.91 13.37 -18.36
CA ALA A 244 -36.60 12.57 -17.36
C ALA A 244 -35.80 11.29 -17.02
N PHE A 245 -35.25 10.62 -18.03
CA PHE A 245 -34.37 9.47 -17.86
C PHE A 245 -33.11 9.83 -17.08
N ALA A 246 -32.42 10.92 -17.45
CA ALA A 246 -31.21 11.36 -16.75
C ALA A 246 -31.50 11.68 -15.27
N SER A 247 -32.60 12.39 -15.00
CA SER A 247 -33.03 12.75 -13.65
C SER A 247 -33.40 11.51 -12.82
N SER A 248 -34.16 10.59 -13.39
CA SER A 248 -34.55 9.32 -12.76
C SER A 248 -33.32 8.47 -12.44
N THR A 249 -32.43 8.31 -13.41
CA THR A 249 -31.19 7.53 -13.27
C THR A 249 -30.27 8.14 -12.21
N GLN A 250 -30.13 9.46 -12.17
CA GLN A 250 -29.37 10.14 -11.13
C GLN A 250 -29.94 9.91 -9.74
N ARG A 251 -31.27 10.03 -9.56
CA ARG A 251 -31.93 9.80 -8.27
C ARG A 251 -31.72 8.36 -7.82
N LYS A 252 -32.06 7.39 -8.69
CA LYS A 252 -31.90 5.97 -8.40
C LYS A 252 -30.45 5.61 -8.02
N LEU A 253 -29.47 6.08 -8.80
CA LEU A 253 -28.06 5.84 -8.52
C LEU A 253 -27.61 6.48 -7.18
N ASN A 254 -28.16 7.64 -6.82
CA ASN A 254 -27.89 8.25 -5.52
C ASN A 254 -28.48 7.44 -4.37
N ASP A 255 -29.74 6.99 -4.51
CA ASP A 255 -30.46 6.22 -3.50
C ASP A 255 -29.79 4.86 -3.27
N ASP A 256 -29.41 4.16 -4.35
CA ASP A 256 -28.70 2.87 -4.29
C ASP A 256 -27.36 3.01 -3.55
N PHE A 257 -26.57 4.04 -3.87
CA PHE A 257 -25.30 4.31 -3.20
C PHE A 257 -25.49 4.70 -1.73
N GLN A 258 -26.52 5.48 -1.40
CA GLN A 258 -26.84 5.82 -0.02
C GLN A 258 -27.23 4.57 0.78
N ARG A 259 -28.11 3.73 0.23
CA ARG A 259 -28.54 2.47 0.83
C ARG A 259 -27.36 1.54 1.10
N LEU A 260 -26.49 1.32 0.11
CA LEU A 260 -25.29 0.47 0.26
C LEU A 260 -24.32 1.03 1.31
N THR A 261 -24.19 2.36 1.40
CA THR A 261 -23.36 3.00 2.44
C THR A 261 -23.96 2.82 3.84
N GLN A 262 -25.28 2.98 3.99
CA GLN A 262 -25.96 2.79 5.27
C GLN A 262 -25.85 1.34 5.76
N MET A 263 -26.04 0.36 4.86
CA MET A 263 -25.84 -1.05 5.17
C MET A 263 -24.40 -1.34 5.66
N SER A 264 -23.41 -0.72 5.00
CA SER A 264 -22.01 -0.82 5.43
C SER A 264 -21.79 -0.28 6.85
N MET A 265 -22.31 0.92 7.15
CA MET A 265 -22.12 1.54 8.46
C MET A 265 -22.81 0.74 9.57
N HIS A 266 -24.00 0.20 9.30
CA HIS A 266 -24.73 -0.63 10.25
C HIS A 266 -24.00 -1.95 10.54
N SER A 267 -23.41 -2.58 9.51
CA SER A 267 -22.58 -3.77 9.69
C SER A 267 -21.32 -3.48 10.54
N GLN A 268 -20.67 -2.33 10.29
CA GLN A 268 -19.49 -1.93 11.07
C GLN A 268 -19.80 -1.61 12.52
N SER A 269 -20.92 -0.94 12.81
CA SER A 269 -21.31 -0.63 14.19
C SER A 269 -21.63 -1.89 14.98
N HIS A 270 -22.28 -2.88 14.37
CA HIS A 270 -22.56 -4.17 15.01
C HIS A 270 -21.26 -4.92 15.38
N LEU A 271 -20.29 -4.96 14.46
CA LEU A 271 -18.99 -5.59 14.72
C LEU A 271 -18.19 -4.84 15.80
N PHE A 272 -18.28 -3.51 15.84
CA PHE A 272 -17.66 -2.70 16.89
C PHE A 272 -18.27 -2.99 18.25
N LEU A 273 -19.61 -3.03 18.35
CA LEU A 273 -20.32 -3.39 19.57
C LEU A 273 -19.92 -4.79 20.05
N GLN A 274 -19.87 -5.77 19.14
CA GLN A 274 -19.47 -7.14 19.47
C GLN A 274 -18.05 -7.21 20.04
N ARG A 275 -17.10 -6.44 19.48
CA ARG A 275 -15.73 -6.36 20.00
C ARG A 275 -15.67 -5.70 21.38
N LEU A 276 -16.44 -4.63 21.57
CA LEU A 276 -16.50 -3.93 22.85
C LEU A 276 -17.08 -4.84 23.95
N LEU A 277 -18.14 -5.57 23.63
CA LEU A 277 -18.72 -6.59 24.51
C LEU A 277 -17.71 -7.70 24.84
N PHE A 278 -17.01 -8.23 23.82
CA PHE A 278 -16.00 -9.26 24.02
C PHE A 278 -14.83 -8.78 24.91
N ALA A 279 -14.35 -7.55 24.70
CA ALA A 279 -13.32 -6.94 25.52
C ALA A 279 -13.77 -6.78 26.98
N LEU A 280 -15.00 -6.29 27.20
CA LEU A 280 -15.59 -6.17 28.54
C LEU A 280 -15.70 -7.54 29.23
N LEU A 281 -16.21 -8.55 28.54
CA LEU A 281 -16.30 -9.92 29.06
C LEU A 281 -14.92 -10.48 29.42
N THR A 282 -13.92 -10.26 28.56
CA THR A 282 -12.54 -10.70 28.81
C THR A 282 -11.95 -10.02 30.06
N VAL A 283 -12.20 -8.72 30.25
CA VAL A 283 -11.77 -7.99 31.46
C VAL A 283 -12.47 -8.52 32.70
N VAL A 284 -13.78 -8.78 32.65
CA VAL A 284 -14.52 -9.35 33.79
C VAL A 284 -13.99 -10.73 34.16
N LEU A 285 -13.76 -11.60 33.16
CA LEU A 285 -13.16 -12.91 33.36
C LEU A 285 -11.74 -12.81 33.93
N PHE A 286 -10.93 -11.87 33.45
CA PHE A 286 -9.58 -11.62 33.94
C PHE A 286 -9.60 -11.19 35.41
N VAL A 287 -10.47 -10.25 35.78
CA VAL A 287 -10.64 -9.80 37.19
C VAL A 287 -11.08 -10.96 38.07
N LYS A 288 -12.07 -11.75 37.64
CA LYS A 288 -12.55 -12.93 38.39
C LYS A 288 -11.46 -13.99 38.55
N PHE A 289 -10.68 -14.24 37.50
CA PHE A 289 -9.56 -15.18 37.53
C PHE A 289 -8.46 -14.72 38.49
N TRP A 290 -8.10 -13.44 38.48
CA TRP A 290 -7.14 -12.87 39.42
C TRP A 290 -7.65 -12.89 40.86
N GLN A 291 -8.92 -12.56 41.07
CA GLN A 291 -9.55 -12.67 42.38
C GLN A 291 -9.49 -14.11 42.89
N TYR A 292 -9.78 -15.09 42.02
CA TYR A 292 -9.66 -16.51 42.36
C TYR A 292 -8.22 -16.92 42.68
N LEU A 293 -7.24 -16.52 41.85
CA LEU A 293 -5.82 -16.79 42.10
C LEU A 293 -5.33 -16.22 43.44
N LEU A 294 -5.63 -14.95 43.72
CA LEU A 294 -5.25 -14.29 44.98
C LEU A 294 -5.93 -14.96 46.18
N SER A 295 -7.21 -15.32 46.05
CA SER A 295 -7.96 -16.04 47.10
C SER A 295 -7.45 -17.47 47.30
N GLY A 296 -7.03 -18.15 46.25
CA GLY A 296 -6.46 -19.49 46.30
C GLY A 296 -5.05 -19.51 46.90
N LEU A 297 -4.22 -18.55 46.52
CA LEU A 297 -2.89 -18.35 47.11
C LEU A 297 -2.97 -18.04 48.60
N SER A 298 -3.86 -17.15 49.03
CA SER A 298 -4.01 -16.81 50.45
C SER A 298 -4.55 -17.99 51.27
N ARG A 299 -5.51 -18.76 50.74
CA ARG A 299 -6.02 -19.98 51.39
C ARG A 299 -4.95 -21.06 51.52
N ASN A 300 -4.14 -21.29 50.47
CA ASN A 300 -3.04 -22.26 50.52
C ASN A 300 -1.89 -21.80 51.43
N LEU A 301 -1.60 -20.51 51.49
CA LEU A 301 -0.59 -19.96 52.40
C LEU A 301 -1.03 -20.08 53.87
N LEU A 302 -2.32 -19.82 54.15
CA LEU A 302 -2.91 -19.97 55.47
C LEU A 302 -2.95 -21.44 55.90
N THR A 303 -3.32 -22.38 55.03
CA THR A 303 -3.32 -23.81 55.36
C THR A 303 -1.92 -24.36 55.59
N VAL A 304 -0.91 -23.91 54.85
CA VAL A 304 0.50 -24.30 55.10
C VAL A 304 1.00 -23.78 56.44
N ARG A 305 0.70 -22.52 56.80
CA ARG A 305 1.04 -21.97 58.11
C ARG A 305 0.29 -22.63 59.26
N PHE A 306 -0.99 -22.96 59.06
CA PHE A 306 -1.79 -23.70 60.05
C PHE A 306 -1.24 -25.12 60.27
N ARG A 307 -0.82 -25.82 59.21
CA ARG A 307 -0.16 -27.13 59.32
C ARG A 307 1.18 -27.06 60.03
N GLN A 308 2.00 -26.05 59.75
CA GLN A 308 3.26 -25.83 60.48
C GLN A 308 3.04 -25.48 61.95
N GLY A 309 1.96 -24.75 62.28
CA GLY A 309 1.61 -24.45 63.68
C GLY A 309 1.05 -25.65 64.45
N ILE A 310 0.38 -26.59 63.78
CA ILE A 310 -0.20 -27.79 64.41
C ILE A 310 0.79 -28.95 64.50
N LEU A 311 1.72 -29.10 63.54
CA LEU A 311 2.76 -30.16 63.55
C LEU A 311 4.09 -29.69 64.15
N GLY A 312 4.15 -28.45 64.64
CA GLY A 312 5.33 -27.83 65.26
C GLY A 312 5.33 -27.86 66.79
N TYR A 313 4.50 -28.71 67.41
CA TYR A 313 4.52 -29.08 68.82
C TYR A 313 4.66 -30.59 68.95
#